data_AF-A0A969Z9T7-F1
#
_entry.id   AF-A0A969Z9T7-F1
#
_cell.length_a   1.000
_cell.length_b   1.000
_cell.length_c   1.000
_cell.angle_alpha   90.00
_cell.angle_beta   90.00
_cell.angle_gamma   90.00
#
_symmetry.space_group_name_H-M   'P 1'
#
loop_
_entity.id
_entity.type
_entity.pdbx_description
1 polymer ?
#
loop_
_entity_poly.entity_id
_entity_poly.type
_entity_poly.pdbx_seq_one_letter_code
_entity_poly.pdbx_strand_id
1 'polypeptide(L)'
;KVYRSDLYAQSLDFLDNIKYTWLPNNLDEHEGGSHNGDNYIAYTFYIENTGDEEADYWGEMVIEDVIKRVDEAIRIRVYKNGEYKTYAKLAANGQPEENTVPFESDKMVMTEHVEQFMPGDINKYTVVIWIEGTDLECTDNILGGEIKIHMSFNSEYRKK
;
A
#
# COMPACT_ATOMS: atom_id res chain seq x y z
N LYS A 1 -16.25 17.89 -0.31
CA LYS A 1 -15.06 17.10 0.06
C LYS A 1 -15.06 16.92 1.58
N VAL A 2 -14.66 15.76 2.08
CA VAL A 2 -14.53 15.50 3.53
C VAL A 2 -13.07 15.25 3.81
N TYR A 3 -12.44 16.13 4.59
CA TYR A 3 -11.04 16.00 5.01
C TYR A 3 -10.99 15.22 6.31
N ARG A 4 -10.01 14.32 6.44
CA ARG A 4 -9.79 13.52 7.65
C ARG A 4 -8.30 13.45 7.95
N SER A 5 -7.96 13.46 9.23
CA SER A 5 -6.60 13.17 9.70
C SER A 5 -6.26 11.69 9.53
N ASP A 6 -7.27 10.82 9.66
CA ASP A 6 -7.11 9.37 9.65
C ASP A 6 -8.14 8.70 8.74
N LEU A 7 -7.68 7.71 8.00
CA LEU A 7 -8.48 6.86 7.13
C LEU A 7 -8.26 5.40 7.53
N TYR A 8 -9.32 4.61 7.53
CA TYR A 8 -9.28 3.20 7.91
C TYR A 8 -9.87 2.36 6.79
N ALA A 9 -9.09 1.41 6.30
CA ALA A 9 -9.61 0.37 5.43
C ALA A 9 -10.46 -0.61 6.24
N GLN A 10 -11.56 -1.07 5.63
CA GLN A 10 -12.35 -2.14 6.22
C GLN A 10 -11.50 -3.41 6.32
N SER A 11 -11.47 -4.04 7.49
CA SER A 11 -10.83 -5.34 7.70
C SER A 11 -11.66 -6.45 7.05
N LEU A 12 -10.99 -7.52 6.64
CA LEU A 12 -11.63 -8.78 6.26
C LEU A 12 -11.42 -9.79 7.38
N ASP A 13 -12.48 -10.49 7.78
CA ASP A 13 -12.40 -11.51 8.83
C ASP A 13 -11.57 -12.74 8.40
N PHE A 14 -11.59 -13.02 7.09
CA PHE A 14 -10.87 -14.11 6.47
C PHE A 14 -10.34 -13.65 5.11
N LEU A 15 -9.12 -14.06 4.77
CA LEU A 15 -8.50 -13.80 3.48
C LEU A 15 -7.79 -15.08 3.04
N ASP A 16 -8.12 -15.57 1.83
CA ASP A 16 -7.43 -16.70 1.22
C ASP A 16 -6.37 -16.21 0.23
N ASN A 17 -5.38 -17.04 -0.06
CA ASN A 17 -4.32 -16.65 -1.00
C ASN A 17 -4.86 -16.63 -2.44
N ILE A 18 -4.40 -15.66 -3.23
CA ILE A 18 -4.74 -15.51 -4.64
C ILE A 18 -3.50 -15.29 -5.49
N LYS A 19 -3.67 -15.35 -6.81
CA LYS A 19 -2.62 -14.90 -7.73
C LYS A 19 -2.82 -13.45 -8.11
N TYR A 20 -1.75 -12.70 -8.35
CA TYR A 20 -1.87 -11.32 -8.85
C TYR A 20 -2.72 -11.21 -10.13
N THR A 21 -2.75 -12.25 -10.96
CA THR A 21 -3.55 -12.30 -12.20
C THR A 21 -5.06 -12.43 -11.96
N TRP A 22 -5.48 -12.71 -10.73
CA TRP A 22 -6.89 -12.81 -10.34
C TRP A 22 -7.43 -11.46 -9.83
N LEU A 23 -6.56 -10.48 -9.60
CA LEU A 23 -6.96 -9.15 -9.21
C LEU A 23 -7.75 -8.47 -10.36
N PRO A 24 -8.83 -7.73 -10.05
CA PRO A 24 -9.52 -6.94 -11.06
C PRO A 24 -8.61 -5.88 -11.70
N ASN A 25 -8.83 -5.59 -12.98
CA ASN A 25 -8.02 -4.59 -13.69
C ASN A 25 -8.42 -3.14 -13.37
N ASN A 26 -9.57 -2.93 -12.73
CA ASN A 26 -10.15 -1.62 -12.44
C ASN A 26 -9.94 -1.17 -10.99
N LEU A 27 -8.99 -1.75 -10.26
CA LEU A 27 -8.76 -1.44 -8.84
C LEU A 27 -8.48 0.04 -8.59
N ASP A 28 -7.79 0.73 -9.51
CA ASP A 28 -7.49 2.17 -9.40
C ASP A 28 -8.56 3.07 -10.05
N GLU A 29 -9.69 2.53 -10.51
CA GLU A 29 -10.78 3.33 -11.09
C GLU A 29 -11.78 3.81 -10.01
N HIS A 30 -11.66 3.34 -8.78
CA HIS A 30 -12.55 3.73 -7.68
C HIS A 30 -12.33 5.19 -7.26
N GLU A 31 -13.40 5.88 -6.86
CA GLU A 31 -13.39 7.32 -6.50
C GLU A 31 -13.02 7.59 -5.03
N GLY A 32 -12.69 6.56 -4.26
CA GLY A 32 -12.31 6.69 -2.85
C GLY A 32 -12.96 5.65 -1.92
N GLY A 33 -12.39 5.51 -0.73
CA GLY A 33 -12.87 4.61 0.32
C GLY A 33 -12.42 3.15 0.13
N SER A 34 -12.98 2.26 0.95
CA SER A 34 -12.73 0.82 0.86
C SER A 34 -13.49 0.20 -0.31
N HIS A 35 -12.83 -0.70 -1.03
CA HIS A 35 -13.40 -1.48 -2.14
C HIS A 35 -12.73 -2.87 -2.22
N ASN A 36 -12.60 -3.49 -1.06
CA ASN A 36 -12.11 -4.85 -0.90
C ASN A 36 -12.86 -5.85 -1.81
N GLY A 37 -12.14 -6.85 -2.30
CA GLY A 37 -12.75 -8.06 -2.81
C GLY A 37 -12.80 -9.14 -1.74
N ASP A 38 -13.13 -10.36 -2.14
CA ASP A 38 -13.23 -11.49 -1.20
C ASP A 38 -11.87 -11.84 -0.57
N ASN A 39 -10.78 -11.69 -1.34
CA ASN A 39 -9.43 -12.14 -0.97
C ASN A 39 -8.34 -11.07 -1.13
N TYR A 40 -8.74 -9.80 -1.19
CA TYR A 40 -7.81 -8.68 -1.17
C TYR A 40 -8.45 -7.47 -0.47
N ILE A 41 -7.61 -6.69 0.21
CA ILE A 41 -8.00 -5.40 0.78
C ILE A 41 -7.64 -4.34 -0.25
N ALA A 42 -8.53 -3.38 -0.49
CA ALA A 42 -8.25 -2.25 -1.37
C ALA A 42 -8.86 -0.95 -0.85
N TYR A 43 -8.10 0.13 -0.93
CA TYR A 43 -8.51 1.43 -0.44
C TYR A 43 -7.99 2.56 -1.32
N THR A 44 -8.87 3.45 -1.75
CA THR A 44 -8.51 4.64 -2.52
C THR A 44 -8.67 5.91 -1.70
N PHE A 45 -7.71 6.84 -1.82
CA PHE A 45 -7.77 8.16 -1.22
C PHE A 45 -7.01 9.18 -2.05
N TYR A 46 -7.08 10.45 -1.63
CA TYR A 46 -6.48 11.57 -2.33
C TYR A 46 -5.71 12.42 -1.34
N ILE A 47 -4.57 12.93 -1.79
CA ILE A 47 -3.82 14.00 -1.14
C ILE A 47 -3.98 15.23 -2.01
N GLU A 48 -4.36 16.35 -1.41
CA GLU A 48 -4.58 17.63 -2.09
C GLU A 48 -3.80 18.71 -1.34
N ASN A 49 -3.06 19.55 -2.05
CA ASN A 49 -2.52 20.77 -1.46
C ASN A 49 -3.65 21.82 -1.42
N THR A 50 -4.28 21.95 -0.26
CA THR A 50 -5.32 22.96 -0.02
C THR A 50 -4.77 24.30 0.48
N GLY A 51 -3.45 24.45 0.59
CA GLY A 51 -2.79 25.69 0.99
C GLY A 51 -2.57 26.64 -0.20
N ASP A 52 -1.97 27.80 0.09
CA ASP A 52 -1.70 28.86 -0.89
C ASP A 52 -0.24 28.90 -1.38
N GLU A 53 0.62 28.02 -0.85
CA GLU A 53 2.06 27.95 -1.19
C GLU A 53 2.44 26.56 -1.70
N GLU A 54 3.56 26.50 -2.43
CA GLU A 54 4.21 25.26 -2.85
C GLU A 54 4.70 24.47 -1.62
N ALA A 55 4.44 23.17 -1.63
CA ALA A 55 4.86 22.26 -0.58
C ALA A 55 5.56 21.04 -1.18
N ASP A 56 6.38 20.40 -0.35
CA ASP A 56 6.79 19.03 -0.55
C ASP A 56 6.01 18.15 0.43
N TYR A 57 5.81 16.88 0.08
CA TYR A 57 5.33 15.89 1.05
C TYR A 57 6.06 14.56 0.94
N TRP A 58 6.12 13.86 2.06
CA TRP A 58 6.69 12.54 2.20
C TRP A 58 5.60 11.55 2.58
N GLY A 59 5.64 10.37 1.97
CA GLY A 59 4.79 9.24 2.30
C GLY A 59 5.64 8.09 2.83
N GLU A 60 5.21 7.45 3.90
CA GLU A 60 5.88 6.27 4.47
C GLU A 60 4.84 5.19 4.74
N MET A 61 5.12 3.95 4.35
CA MET A 61 4.29 2.80 4.67
C MET A 61 5.05 1.81 5.52
N VAL A 62 4.51 1.53 6.71
CA VAL A 62 5.17 0.79 7.78
C VAL A 62 4.31 -0.38 8.23
N ILE A 63 4.96 -1.54 8.42
CA ILE A 63 4.40 -2.71 9.06
C ILE A 63 4.58 -2.56 10.57
N GLU A 64 3.46 -2.45 11.28
CA GLU A 64 3.40 -2.28 12.73
C GLU A 64 3.57 -3.61 13.46
N ASP A 65 2.84 -4.62 13.00
CA ASP A 65 2.79 -5.93 13.64
C ASP A 65 2.56 -7.03 12.62
N VAL A 66 3.13 -8.20 12.92
CA VAL A 66 3.07 -9.40 12.08
C VAL A 66 2.92 -10.60 12.99
N ILE A 67 1.88 -11.39 12.74
CA ILE A 67 1.63 -12.68 13.38
C ILE A 67 1.80 -13.79 12.36
N LYS A 68 2.50 -14.86 12.75
CA LYS A 68 2.80 -16.04 11.93
C LYS A 68 3.50 -15.76 10.59
N ARG A 69 4.32 -14.71 10.53
CA ARG A 69 5.16 -14.41 9.34
C ARG A 69 4.35 -14.26 8.05
N VAL A 70 3.11 -13.76 8.15
CA VAL A 70 2.24 -13.56 6.99
C VAL A 70 2.82 -12.52 6.01
N ASP A 71 3.68 -11.64 6.50
CA ASP A 71 4.43 -10.65 5.71
C ASP A 71 5.36 -11.29 4.66
N GLU A 72 5.70 -12.58 4.79
CA GLU A 72 6.54 -13.30 3.83
C GLU A 72 5.82 -13.56 2.51
N ALA A 73 4.50 -13.76 2.55
CA ALA A 73 3.70 -14.07 1.37
C ALA A 73 2.80 -12.91 0.92
N ILE A 74 2.81 -11.78 1.65
CA ILE A 74 1.98 -10.63 1.29
C ILE A 74 2.60 -9.85 0.13
N ARG A 75 1.70 -9.28 -0.70
CA ARG A 75 2.01 -8.25 -1.67
C ARG A 75 1.22 -7.00 -1.36
N ILE A 76 1.90 -5.86 -1.49
CA ILE A 76 1.29 -4.54 -1.32
C ILE A 76 1.50 -3.79 -2.62
N ARG A 77 0.42 -3.56 -3.37
CA ARG A 77 0.45 -2.72 -4.56
C ARG A 77 -0.02 -1.32 -4.22
N VAL A 78 0.79 -0.34 -4.56
CA VAL A 78 0.46 1.08 -4.41
C VAL A 78 0.34 1.69 -5.80
N TYR A 79 -0.87 2.10 -6.15
CA TYR A 79 -1.15 2.94 -7.29
C TYR A 79 -0.98 4.41 -6.88
N LYS A 80 -0.37 5.19 -7.76
CA LYS A 80 -0.30 6.65 -7.68
C LYS A 80 -0.55 7.22 -9.07
N ASN A 81 -1.66 7.95 -9.22
CA ASN A 81 -2.07 8.57 -10.47
C ASN A 81 -2.06 7.61 -11.69
N GLY A 82 -2.58 6.40 -11.54
CA GLY A 82 -2.68 5.40 -12.61
C GLY A 82 -1.45 4.50 -12.81
N GLU A 83 -0.29 4.84 -12.24
CA GLU A 83 0.89 3.97 -12.24
C GLU A 83 1.00 3.20 -10.93
N TYR A 84 1.57 1.99 -10.94
CA TYR A 84 1.73 1.20 -9.71
C TYR A 84 3.10 0.58 -9.54
N LYS A 85 3.44 0.33 -8.28
CA LYS A 85 4.50 -0.59 -7.86
C LYS A 85 3.92 -1.64 -6.93
N THR A 86 4.36 -2.88 -7.07
CA THR A 86 4.02 -3.97 -6.15
C THR A 86 5.24 -4.26 -5.29
N TYR A 87 5.04 -4.27 -3.98
CA TYR A 87 6.07 -4.48 -2.98
C TYR A 87 5.92 -5.85 -2.32
N ALA A 88 7.05 -6.47 -1.99
CA ALA A 88 7.12 -7.76 -1.31
C ALA A 88 8.37 -7.84 -0.43
N LYS A 89 8.39 -8.75 0.54
CA LYS A 89 9.63 -9.13 1.21
C LYS A 89 10.56 -9.84 0.22
N LEU A 90 11.87 -9.83 0.47
CA LEU A 90 12.79 -10.67 -0.28
C LEU A 90 12.45 -12.15 -0.05
N ALA A 91 12.55 -12.95 -1.10
CA ALA A 91 12.47 -14.39 -1.00
C ALA A 91 13.55 -14.96 -0.07
N ALA A 92 13.38 -16.19 0.41
CA ALA A 92 14.36 -16.83 1.30
C ALA A 92 15.79 -16.93 0.70
N ASN A 93 15.93 -16.88 -0.62
CA ASN A 93 17.22 -16.86 -1.33
C ASN A 93 17.86 -15.45 -1.43
N GLY A 94 17.23 -14.43 -0.86
CA GLY A 94 17.69 -13.04 -0.85
C GLY A 94 17.46 -12.29 -2.17
N GLN A 95 16.73 -12.86 -3.13
CA GLN A 95 16.34 -12.18 -4.36
C GLN A 95 14.95 -11.55 -4.25
N PRO A 96 14.66 -10.49 -5.02
CA PRO A 96 13.31 -9.97 -5.15
C PRO A 96 12.35 -11.03 -5.70
N GLU A 97 11.12 -11.00 -5.20
CA GLU A 97 9.99 -11.73 -5.75
C GLU A 97 9.65 -11.23 -7.17
N GLU A 98 9.12 -12.10 -8.02
CA GLU A 98 8.90 -11.79 -9.44
C GLU A 98 7.98 -10.58 -9.63
N ASN A 99 8.40 -9.61 -10.44
CA ASN A 99 7.66 -8.37 -10.73
C ASN A 99 7.37 -7.51 -9.48
N THR A 100 8.21 -7.61 -8.44
CA THR A 100 8.08 -6.83 -7.22
C THR A 100 9.31 -5.95 -6.94
N VAL A 101 9.10 -4.94 -6.10
CA VAL A 101 10.16 -4.18 -5.44
C VAL A 101 10.28 -4.70 -4.00
N PRO A 102 11.49 -5.04 -3.51
CA PRO A 102 11.67 -5.42 -2.12
C PRO A 102 11.20 -4.34 -1.16
N PHE A 103 10.66 -4.72 -0.01
CA PHE A 103 10.51 -3.82 1.14
C PHE A 103 11.86 -3.17 1.46
N GLU A 104 11.85 -1.90 1.83
CA GLU A 104 13.07 -1.17 2.21
C GLU A 104 13.73 -1.77 3.46
N SER A 105 12.95 -2.34 4.37
CA SER A 105 13.41 -3.14 5.52
C SER A 105 12.31 -4.07 6.03
N ASP A 106 12.58 -4.84 7.09
CA ASP A 106 11.58 -5.70 7.74
C ASP A 106 10.32 -4.96 8.21
N LYS A 107 10.42 -3.65 8.47
CA LYS A 107 9.28 -2.82 8.94
C LYS A 107 8.86 -1.75 7.95
N MET A 108 9.75 -1.29 7.07
CA MET A 108 9.45 -0.23 6.11
C MET A 108 9.17 -0.85 4.74
N VAL A 109 7.95 -0.69 4.24
CA VAL A 109 7.56 -1.17 2.91
C VAL A 109 8.13 -0.24 1.85
N MET A 110 7.85 1.05 1.97
CA MET A 110 8.29 2.08 1.03
C MET A 110 8.29 3.46 1.69
N THR A 111 9.17 4.31 1.17
CA THR A 111 9.13 5.76 1.35
C THR A 111 8.96 6.44 0.00
N GLU A 112 8.36 7.62 0.00
CA GLU A 112 8.31 8.50 -1.16
C GLU A 112 8.48 9.96 -0.76
N HIS A 113 8.97 10.75 -1.70
CA HIS A 113 9.05 12.20 -1.61
C HIS A 113 8.45 12.78 -2.89
N VAL A 114 7.52 13.69 -2.71
CA VAL A 114 6.87 14.46 -3.78
C VAL A 114 7.25 15.90 -3.61
N GLU A 115 8.03 16.39 -4.56
CA GLU A 115 8.44 17.79 -4.61
C GLU A 115 7.46 18.62 -5.42
N GLN A 116 7.45 19.93 -5.18
CA GLN A 116 6.74 20.91 -6.01
C GLN A 116 5.23 20.64 -6.11
N PHE A 117 4.63 20.22 -5.00
CA PHE A 117 3.19 19.98 -4.92
C PHE A 117 2.47 21.33 -4.80
N MET A 118 1.96 21.83 -5.92
CA MET A 118 1.42 23.19 -6.05
C MET A 118 0.02 23.31 -5.44
N PRO A 119 -0.41 24.51 -5.04
CA PRO A 119 -1.80 24.76 -4.62
C PRO A 119 -2.82 24.21 -5.63
N GLY A 120 -3.70 23.33 -5.17
CA GLY A 120 -4.72 22.66 -5.98
C GLY A 120 -4.26 21.38 -6.68
N ASP A 121 -2.99 21.00 -6.59
CA ASP A 121 -2.53 19.68 -7.06
C ASP A 121 -3.19 18.57 -6.23
N ILE A 122 -3.50 17.47 -6.90
CA ILE A 122 -4.14 16.29 -6.29
C ILE A 122 -3.40 15.05 -6.76
N ASN A 123 -2.95 14.23 -5.80
CA ASN A 123 -2.47 12.88 -6.05
C ASN A 123 -3.50 11.86 -5.58
N LYS A 124 -3.89 10.96 -6.48
CA LYS A 124 -4.75 9.82 -6.18
C LYS A 124 -3.89 8.62 -5.81
N TYR A 125 -4.26 7.95 -4.73
CA TYR A 125 -3.63 6.72 -4.26
C TYR A 125 -4.64 5.60 -4.18
N THR A 126 -4.23 4.40 -4.60
CA THR A 126 -4.95 3.16 -4.30
C THR A 126 -3.98 2.14 -3.72
N VAL A 127 -4.23 1.66 -2.51
CA VAL A 127 -3.44 0.60 -1.87
C VAL A 127 -4.21 -0.70 -1.96
N VAL A 128 -3.56 -1.76 -2.44
CA VAL A 128 -4.12 -3.10 -2.58
C VAL A 128 -3.21 -4.11 -1.90
N ILE A 129 -3.78 -4.94 -1.03
CA ILE A 129 -3.04 -5.93 -0.25
C ILE A 129 -3.66 -7.31 -0.47
N TRP A 130 -2.83 -8.31 -0.76
CA TRP A 130 -3.26 -9.71 -0.88
C TRP A 130 -2.14 -10.66 -0.43
N ILE A 131 -2.49 -11.91 -0.20
CA ILE A 131 -1.53 -13.01 0.01
C ILE A 131 -1.29 -13.68 -1.34
N GLU A 132 -0.03 -13.68 -1.81
CA GLU A 132 0.34 -14.23 -3.11
C GLU A 132 0.54 -15.75 -3.03
N GLY A 133 -0.42 -16.49 -3.57
CA GLY A 133 -0.43 -17.95 -3.53
C GLY A 133 0.61 -18.64 -4.41
N THR A 134 1.33 -17.91 -5.27
CA THR A 134 2.47 -18.48 -6.02
C THR A 134 3.81 -18.26 -5.33
N ASP A 135 3.84 -17.51 -4.25
CA ASP A 135 5.02 -17.31 -3.42
C ASP A 135 5.41 -18.64 -2.74
N LEU A 136 6.69 -19.00 -2.75
CA LEU A 136 7.17 -20.25 -2.14
C LEU A 136 7.06 -20.23 -0.61
N GLU A 137 7.08 -19.04 -0.02
CA GLU A 137 6.87 -18.81 1.40
C GLU A 137 5.38 -18.83 1.80
N CYS A 138 4.45 -18.85 0.83
CA CYS A 138 3.02 -19.07 1.05
C CYS A 138 2.72 -20.53 1.43
N THR A 139 3.09 -20.89 2.67
CA THR A 139 2.93 -22.22 3.26
C THR A 139 1.91 -22.22 4.39
N ASP A 140 1.45 -23.39 4.83
CA ASP A 140 0.50 -23.52 5.94
C ASP A 140 0.94 -22.84 7.26
N ASN A 141 2.21 -22.49 7.39
CA ASN A 141 2.74 -21.77 8.55
C ASN A 141 2.11 -20.38 8.74
N ILE A 142 1.64 -19.74 7.66
CA ILE A 142 1.02 -18.41 7.72
C ILE A 142 -0.49 -18.45 8.00
N LEU A 143 -1.11 -19.64 8.07
CA LEU A 143 -2.55 -19.79 8.29
C LEU A 143 -2.99 -19.19 9.63
N GLY A 144 -3.98 -18.30 9.58
CA GLY A 144 -4.41 -17.51 10.75
C GLY A 144 -3.33 -16.54 11.23
N GLY A 145 -2.45 -16.09 10.33
CA GLY A 145 -1.57 -14.95 10.54
C GLY A 145 -2.35 -13.64 10.45
N GLU A 146 -1.74 -12.59 10.96
CA GLU A 146 -2.33 -11.25 11.01
C GLU A 146 -1.24 -10.25 10.64
N ILE A 147 -1.64 -9.15 10.01
CA ILE A 147 -0.74 -8.04 9.70
C ILE A 147 -1.43 -6.72 10.01
N LYS A 148 -0.66 -5.78 10.54
CA LYS A 148 -1.09 -4.40 10.72
C LYS A 148 -0.12 -3.48 9.98
N ILE A 149 -0.66 -2.69 9.06
CA ILE A 149 0.10 -1.73 8.26
C ILE A 149 -0.50 -0.35 8.50
N HIS A 150 0.34 0.67 8.52
CA HIS A 150 -0.10 2.05 8.44
C HIS A 150 0.68 2.78 7.34
N MET A 151 0.05 3.82 6.78
CA MET A 151 0.69 4.74 5.85
C MET A 151 0.54 6.16 6.40
N SER A 152 1.63 6.90 6.50
CA SER A 152 1.66 8.27 7.03
C SER A 152 2.17 9.24 5.99
N PHE A 153 1.64 10.46 6.02
CA PHE A 153 2.08 11.55 5.16
C PHE A 153 2.46 12.77 5.99
N ASN A 154 3.61 13.35 5.70
CA ASN A 154 4.10 14.58 6.30
C ASN A 154 4.40 15.60 5.20
N SER A 155 4.17 16.89 5.45
CA SER A 155 4.40 17.94 4.44
C SER A 155 5.17 19.11 5.02
N GLU A 156 6.00 19.74 4.20
CA GLU A 156 6.72 20.97 4.54
C GLU A 156 6.53 22.02 3.44
N TYR A 157 6.32 23.27 3.83
CA TYR A 157 6.30 24.38 2.89
C TYR A 157 7.72 24.70 2.42
N ARG A 158 7.88 24.91 1.10
CA ARG A 158 9.13 25.48 0.59
C ARG A 158 9.13 26.99 0.86
N LYS A 159 9.94 27.42 1.82
CA LYS A 159 10.20 28.85 2.02
C LYS A 159 10.95 29.39 0.80
N LYS A 160 10.36 30.39 0.15
CA LYS A 160 11.02 31.23 -0.87
C LYS A 160 12.24 31.96 -0.29
#